data_AF-H3GPH9-F1
#
_entry.id   AF-H3GPH9-F1
#
_cell.length_a   1.000
_cell.length_b   1.000
_cell.length_c   1.000
_cell.angle_alpha   90.00
_cell.angle_beta   90.00
_cell.angle_gamma   90.00
#
_symmetry.space_group_name_H-M   'P 1'
#
loop_
_entity.id
_entity.type
_entity.pdbx_description
1 polymer ?
#
loop_
_entity_poly.entity_id
_entity_poly.type
_entity_poly.pdbx_seq_one_letter_code
_entity_poly.pdbx_strand_id
1 'polypeptide(L)'
;MQHWDILAVTLVASPGFTRSKLSGKNAQSRMNQLVQTHRETMKKVALFSGVSEKITERYQLLDELVELLDDATLAKECKKKDEQKKREQDEEASLVARRVAMERLEQISSITEQGVQQHNLVRRHLRLFRSE
;
A
#
# COMPACT_ATOMS: atom_id res chain seq x y z
N MET A 1 9.86 0.58 18.46
CA MET A 1 10.85 0.19 19.49
C MET A 1 10.16 -0.28 20.77
N GLN A 2 9.14 0.47 21.26
CA GLN A 2 8.36 0.17 22.47
C GLN A 2 7.91 -1.31 22.63
N HIS A 3 7.35 -1.95 21.60
CA HIS A 3 6.91 -3.36 21.72
C HIS A 3 8.04 -4.33 22.05
N TRP A 4 9.23 -4.09 21.49
CA TRP A 4 10.40 -4.92 21.79
C TRP A 4 10.96 -4.66 23.18
N ASP A 5 10.86 -3.42 23.67
CA ASP A 5 11.25 -3.08 25.04
C ASP A 5 10.30 -3.73 26.05
N ILE A 6 9.00 -3.76 25.77
CA ILE A 6 8.01 -4.48 26.58
C ILE A 6 8.32 -5.98 26.61
N LEU A 7 8.57 -6.58 25.44
CA LEU A 7 8.98 -7.99 25.35
C LEU A 7 10.26 -8.26 26.15
N ALA A 8 11.23 -7.36 26.08
CA ALA A 8 12.47 -7.51 26.82
C ALA A 8 12.24 -7.50 28.33
N VAL A 9 11.37 -6.62 28.83
CA VAL A 9 11.00 -6.54 30.24
C VAL A 9 10.23 -7.79 30.68
N THR A 10 9.26 -8.27 29.90
CA THR A 10 8.50 -9.48 30.26
C THR A 10 9.37 -10.73 30.26
N LEU A 11 10.31 -10.85 29.31
CA LEU A 11 11.28 -11.94 29.30
C LEU A 11 12.17 -11.91 30.54
N VAL A 12 12.73 -10.75 30.90
CA VAL A 12 13.60 -10.60 32.09
C VAL A 12 12.84 -10.89 33.39
N ALA A 13 11.53 -10.60 33.45
CA ALA A 13 10.70 -10.90 34.61
C ALA A 13 10.33 -12.39 34.74
N SER A 14 10.51 -13.20 33.69
CA SER A 14 10.17 -14.62 33.72
C SER A 14 11.21 -15.43 34.49
N PRO A 15 10.81 -16.26 35.47
CA PRO A 15 11.75 -17.02 36.30
C PRO A 15 12.57 -18.06 35.52
N GLY A 16 12.12 -18.47 34.33
CA GLY A 16 12.85 -19.37 33.44
C GLY A 16 13.85 -18.66 32.51
N PHE A 17 13.92 -17.33 32.54
CA PHE A 17 14.79 -16.58 31.65
C PHE A 17 16.12 -16.25 32.33
N THR A 18 17.20 -16.81 31.80
CA THR A 18 18.52 -16.77 32.45
C THR A 18 19.24 -15.42 32.36
N ARG A 19 18.80 -14.50 31.50
CA ARG A 19 19.46 -13.20 31.32
C ARG A 19 18.82 -12.13 32.20
N SER A 20 19.63 -11.52 33.07
CA SER A 20 19.22 -10.43 33.96
C SER A 20 18.98 -9.09 33.26
N LYS A 21 19.51 -8.90 32.04
CA LYS A 21 19.31 -7.68 31.25
C LYS A 21 19.11 -7.99 29.78
N LEU A 22 18.05 -7.45 29.21
CA LEU A 22 17.72 -7.50 27.79
C LEU A 22 17.20 -6.13 27.35
N SER A 23 17.65 -5.63 26.21
CA SER A 23 17.11 -4.42 25.59
C SER A 23 16.19 -4.80 24.43
N GLY A 24 15.25 -3.93 24.05
CA GLY A 24 14.36 -4.20 22.92
C GLY A 24 15.12 -4.41 21.60
N LYS A 25 16.20 -3.64 21.35
CA LYS A 25 17.07 -3.87 20.18
C LYS A 25 17.66 -5.28 20.16
N ASN A 26 18.11 -5.77 21.32
CA ASN A 26 18.66 -7.12 21.42
C ASN A 26 17.56 -8.18 21.28
N ALA A 27 16.39 -7.97 21.87
CA ALA A 27 15.24 -8.87 21.72
C ALA A 27 14.83 -9.00 20.25
N GLN A 28 14.72 -7.88 19.54
CA GLN A 28 14.43 -7.85 18.11
C GLN A 28 15.49 -8.59 17.30
N SER A 29 16.78 -8.28 17.53
CA SER A 29 17.87 -8.94 16.80
C SER A 29 17.88 -10.45 17.02
N ARG A 30 17.61 -10.90 18.24
CA ARG A 30 17.57 -12.33 18.59
C ARG A 30 16.36 -13.03 17.97
N MET A 31 15.20 -12.38 17.98
CA MET A 31 14.00 -12.92 17.34
C MET A 31 14.20 -13.08 15.83
N ASN A 32 14.78 -12.08 15.17
CA ASN A 32 15.09 -12.16 13.74
C ASN A 32 16.05 -13.32 13.42
N GLN A 33 17.10 -13.49 14.22
CA GLN A 33 18.03 -14.62 14.07
C GLN A 33 17.30 -15.97 14.27
N LEU A 34 16.46 -16.08 15.30
CA LEU A 34 15.70 -17.29 15.58
C LEU A 34 14.80 -17.70 14.41
N VAL A 35 14.06 -16.74 13.86
CA VAL A 35 13.19 -16.93 12.69
C VAL A 35 14.01 -17.33 11.47
N GLN A 36 15.14 -16.65 11.22
CA GLN A 36 15.99 -16.95 10.07
C GLN A 36 16.58 -18.36 10.14
N THR A 37 17.16 -18.73 11.28
CA THR A 37 17.70 -20.08 11.49
C THR A 37 16.63 -21.15 11.32
N HIS A 38 15.41 -20.90 11.83
CA HIS A 38 14.30 -21.83 11.68
C HIS A 38 13.91 -22.03 10.22
N ARG A 39 13.77 -20.95 9.44
CA ARG A 39 13.49 -21.02 7.99
C ARG A 39 14.57 -21.79 7.23
N GLU A 40 15.84 -21.56 7.56
CA GLU A 40 16.96 -22.29 6.94
C GLU A 40 16.93 -23.78 7.30
N THR A 41 16.61 -24.12 8.55
CA THR A 41 16.44 -25.51 8.98
C THR A 41 15.27 -26.16 8.24
N MET A 42 14.09 -25.54 8.21
CA MET A 42 12.93 -26.08 7.48
C MET A 42 13.21 -26.27 5.99
N LYS A 43 13.94 -25.35 5.36
CA LYS A 43 14.38 -25.50 3.97
C LYS A 43 15.31 -26.71 3.79
N LYS A 44 16.22 -26.95 4.72
CA LYS A 44 17.12 -28.12 4.68
C LYS A 44 16.34 -29.42 4.90
N VAL A 45 15.45 -29.45 5.90
CA VAL A 45 14.60 -30.61 6.21
C VAL A 45 13.75 -30.99 4.99
N ALA A 46 13.15 -30.00 4.30
CA ALA A 46 12.39 -30.24 3.09
C ALA A 46 13.20 -30.89 1.94
N LEU A 47 14.53 -30.74 1.94
CA LEU A 47 15.42 -31.39 0.97
C LEU A 47 15.79 -32.82 1.35
N PHE A 48 15.66 -33.20 2.63
CA PHE A 48 15.95 -34.54 3.12
C PHE A 48 14.65 -35.37 3.22
N SER A 49 14.29 -36.04 2.14
CA SER A 49 13.18 -37.00 2.14
C SER A 49 13.57 -38.29 2.87
N GLY A 50 12.73 -38.77 3.80
CA GLY A 50 12.86 -40.08 4.44
C GLY A 50 13.55 -40.11 5.81
N VAL A 51 13.92 -38.96 6.39
CA VAL A 51 14.43 -38.88 7.76
C VAL A 51 13.27 -38.68 8.73
N SER A 52 13.09 -39.61 9.68
CA SER A 52 12.11 -39.46 10.76
C SER A 52 12.60 -38.40 11.75
N GLU A 53 12.08 -37.18 11.62
CA GLU A 53 12.36 -36.10 12.57
C GLU A 53 11.33 -36.06 13.69
N LYS A 54 11.83 -35.91 14.92
CA LYS A 54 11.00 -35.69 16.10
C LYS A 54 10.61 -34.21 16.16
N ILE A 55 9.43 -33.89 15.64
CA ILE A 55 8.85 -32.56 15.79
C ILE A 55 8.65 -32.30 17.29
N THR A 56 9.41 -31.34 17.81
CA THR A 56 9.31 -30.91 19.20
C THR A 56 8.31 -29.76 19.28
N GLU A 57 7.65 -29.55 20.43
CA GLU A 57 6.77 -28.40 20.69
C GLU A 57 7.40 -27.07 20.27
N ARG A 58 8.71 -26.91 20.51
CA ARG A 58 9.49 -25.75 20.05
C ARG A 58 9.39 -25.52 18.53
N TYR A 59 9.44 -26.57 17.71
CA TYR A 59 9.34 -26.44 16.25
C TYR A 59 7.95 -25.97 15.85
N GLN A 60 6.90 -26.54 16.46
CA GLN A 60 5.51 -26.13 16.21
C GLN A 60 5.30 -24.65 16.54
N LEU A 61 5.76 -24.21 17.72
CA LEU A 61 5.67 -22.80 18.11
C LEU A 61 6.46 -21.88 17.17
N LEU A 62 7.57 -22.35 16.60
CA LEU A 62 8.34 -21.58 15.63
C LEU A 62 7.67 -21.52 14.26
N ASP A 63 7.00 -22.60 13.83
CA ASP A 63 6.20 -22.63 12.61
C ASP A 63 5.04 -21.64 12.70
N GLU A 64 4.26 -21.71 13.79
CA GLU A 64 3.16 -20.76 14.07
C GLU A 64 3.66 -19.30 14.12
N LEU A 65 4.81 -19.06 14.75
CA LEU A 65 5.39 -17.72 14.83
C LEU A 65 5.81 -17.21 13.44
N VAL A 66 6.36 -18.07 12.59
CA VAL A 66 6.73 -17.71 11.21
C VAL A 66 5.49 -17.38 10.39
N GLU A 67 4.43 -18.18 10.49
CA GLU A 67 3.15 -17.95 9.82
C GLU A 67 2.56 -16.59 10.21
N LEU A 68 2.48 -16.30 11.51
CA LEU A 68 1.98 -15.00 12.00
C LEU A 68 2.81 -13.80 11.52
N LEU A 69 4.14 -13.98 11.38
CA LEU A 69 5.00 -12.93 10.86
C LEU A 69 4.77 -12.71 9.36
N ASP A 70 4.60 -13.77 8.59
CA ASP A 70 4.35 -13.68 7.15
C ASP A 70 2.94 -13.10 6.86
N ASP A 71 1.93 -13.48 7.64
CA ASP A 71 0.61 -12.85 7.57
C ASP A 71 0.67 -11.36 7.89
N ALA A 72 1.44 -10.98 8.91
CA ALA A 72 1.61 -9.58 9.28
C ALA A 72 2.36 -8.77 8.20
N THR A 73 3.30 -9.38 7.46
CA THR A 73 3.97 -8.70 6.33
C THR A 73 3.01 -8.57 5.14
N LEU A 74 2.29 -9.63 4.78
CA LEU A 74 1.29 -9.63 3.72
C LEU A 74 0.17 -8.62 3.98
N ALA A 75 -0.33 -8.54 5.21
CA ALA A 75 -1.36 -7.57 5.59
C ALA A 75 -0.86 -6.12 5.43
N LYS A 76 0.41 -5.84 5.77
CA LYS A 76 1.01 -4.51 5.56
C LYS A 76 1.17 -4.18 4.08
N GLU A 77 1.57 -5.14 3.27
CA GLU A 77 1.70 -4.97 1.82
C GLU A 77 0.34 -4.76 1.15
N CYS A 78 -0.68 -5.51 1.57
CA CYS A 78 -2.05 -5.36 1.08
C CYS A 78 -2.58 -3.95 1.36
N LYS A 79 -2.43 -3.46 2.60
CA LYS A 79 -2.81 -2.09 2.98
C LYS A 79 -2.10 -1.04 2.12
N LYS A 80 -0.80 -1.19 1.86
CA LYS A 80 -0.05 -0.28 0.99
C LYS A 80 -0.56 -0.30 -0.45
N LYS A 81 -0.90 -1.48 -0.98
CA LYS A 81 -1.47 -1.64 -2.33
C LYS A 81 -2.85 -1.00 -2.43
N ASP A 82 -3.68 -1.15 -1.40
CA ASP A 82 -5.02 -0.55 -1.37
C ASP A 82 -4.94 0.98 -1.28
N GLU A 83 -4.06 1.51 -0.44
CA GLU A 83 -3.76 2.95 -0.38
C GLU A 83 -3.25 3.47 -1.72
N GLN A 84 -2.41 2.69 -2.41
CA GLN A 84 -1.90 3.06 -3.73
C GLN A 84 -3.00 3.08 -4.79
N LYS A 85 -3.85 2.05 -4.83
CA LYS A 85 -4.99 2.01 -5.76
C LYS A 85 -5.96 3.17 -5.53
N LYS A 86 -6.18 3.55 -4.26
CA LYS A 86 -7.02 4.70 -3.95
C LYS A 86 -6.42 5.99 -4.49
N ARG A 87 -5.10 6.20 -4.33
CA ARG A 87 -4.40 7.36 -4.93
C ARG A 87 -4.54 7.39 -6.44
N GLU A 88 -4.35 6.25 -7.11
CA GLU A 88 -4.48 6.13 -8.57
C GLU A 88 -5.91 6.45 -9.04
N GLN A 89 -6.94 6.01 -8.29
CA GLN A 89 -8.33 6.34 -8.58
C GLN A 89 -8.62 7.84 -8.42
N ASP A 90 -8.09 8.47 -7.37
CA ASP A 90 -8.25 9.90 -7.13
C ASP A 90 -7.54 10.73 -8.24
N GLU A 91 -6.36 10.29 -8.68
CA GLU A 91 -5.62 10.90 -9.79
C GLU A 91 -6.38 10.76 -11.12
N GLU A 92 -6.90 9.56 -11.43
CA GLU A 92 -7.68 9.32 -12.64
C GLU A 92 -8.97 10.16 -12.65
N ALA A 93 -9.69 10.21 -11.54
CA ALA A 93 -10.89 11.04 -11.41
C ALA A 93 -10.59 12.53 -11.64
N SER A 94 -9.45 13.02 -11.14
CA SER A 94 -8.98 14.38 -11.36
C SER A 94 -8.66 14.66 -12.83
N LEU A 95 -8.00 13.71 -13.52
CA LEU A 95 -7.72 13.82 -14.96
C LEU A 95 -9.00 13.86 -15.79
N VAL A 96 -9.98 13.02 -15.45
CA VAL A 96 -11.29 13.02 -16.12
C VAL A 96 -12.01 14.35 -15.88
N ALA A 97 -12.06 14.85 -14.64
CA ALA A 97 -12.69 16.13 -14.33
C ALA A 97 -12.04 17.29 -15.11
N ARG A 98 -10.70 17.30 -15.18
CA ARG A 98 -9.96 18.28 -15.98
C ARG A 98 -10.30 18.19 -17.46
N ARG A 99 -10.33 16.98 -18.03
CA ARG A 99 -10.67 16.76 -19.44
C ARG A 99 -12.07 17.29 -19.76
N VAL A 100 -13.07 16.90 -18.96
CA VAL A 100 -14.45 17.34 -19.13
C VAL A 100 -14.58 18.86 -19.03
N ALA A 101 -13.88 19.49 -18.09
CA ALA A 101 -13.88 20.95 -17.96
C ALA A 101 -13.29 21.63 -19.20
N MET A 102 -12.20 21.11 -19.77
CA MET A 102 -11.58 21.63 -20.98
C MET A 102 -12.49 21.49 -22.21
N GLU A 103 -13.10 20.31 -22.39
CA GLU A 103 -14.07 20.08 -23.48
C GLU A 103 -15.28 21.02 -23.38
N ARG A 104 -15.76 21.29 -22.16
CA ARG A 104 -16.85 22.25 -21.92
C ARG A 104 -16.44 23.67 -22.26
N LEU A 105 -15.23 24.09 -21.92
CA LEU A 105 -14.74 25.43 -22.26
C LEU A 105 -14.62 25.61 -23.78
N GLU A 106 -14.15 24.59 -24.50
CA GLU A 106 -14.05 24.60 -25.97
C GLU A 106 -15.42 24.62 -26.66
N GLN A 107 -16.41 23.91 -26.11
CA GLN A 107 -17.80 24.01 -26.57
C GLN A 107 -18.36 25.42 -26.37
N ILE A 108 -18.09 26.05 -25.23
CA ILE A 108 -18.56 27.41 -24.97
C ILE A 108 -17.88 28.41 -25.91
N SER A 109 -16.56 28.30 -26.13
CA SER A 109 -15.86 29.20 -27.05
C SER A 109 -16.40 29.09 -28.48
N SER A 110 -16.57 27.88 -29.00
CA SER A 110 -17.12 27.66 -30.34
C SER A 110 -18.56 28.18 -30.49
N ILE A 111 -19.42 28.01 -29.47
CA ILE A 111 -20.77 28.58 -29.46
C ILE A 111 -20.74 30.11 -29.45
N THR A 112 -19.86 30.73 -28.64
CA THR A 112 -19.74 32.19 -28.61
C THR A 112 -19.24 32.76 -29.94
N GLU A 113 -18.29 32.09 -30.58
CA GLU A 113 -17.77 32.49 -31.89
C GLU A 113 -18.87 32.40 -32.97
N GLN A 114 -19.65 31.32 -32.98
CA GLN A 114 -20.79 31.17 -33.89
C GLN A 114 -21.86 32.24 -33.65
N GLY A 115 -22.20 32.54 -32.40
CA GLY A 115 -23.16 33.59 -32.05
C GLY A 115 -22.72 34.98 -32.52
N VAL A 116 -21.42 35.30 -32.36
CA VAL A 116 -20.83 36.55 -32.86
C VAL A 116 -20.87 36.62 -34.38
N GLN A 117 -20.57 35.52 -35.09
CA GLN A 117 -20.64 35.47 -36.55
C GLN A 117 -22.06 35.67 -37.07
N GLN A 118 -23.05 34.99 -36.48
CA GLN A 118 -24.46 35.13 -36.87
C GLN A 118 -24.98 36.56 -36.64
N HIS A 119 -24.68 37.14 -35.47
CA HIS A 119 -25.08 38.52 -35.17
C HIS A 119 -24.43 39.54 -36.13
N ASN A 120 -23.17 39.33 -36.52
CA ASN A 120 -22.49 40.16 -37.52
C ASN A 120 -23.11 40.02 -38.92
N LEU A 121 -23.55 38.81 -39.28
CA LEU A 121 -24.24 38.54 -40.56
C LEU A 121 -25.57 39.29 -40.64
N VAL A 122 -26.38 39.21 -39.58
CA VAL A 122 -27.68 39.91 -39.49
C VAL A 122 -27.47 41.43 -39.56
N ARG A 123 -26.50 41.98 -38.82
CA ARG A 123 -26.16 43.42 -38.89
C ARG A 123 -25.71 43.87 -40.28
N ARG A 124 -25.05 43.00 -41.05
CA ARG A 124 -24.65 43.30 -42.43
C ARG A 124 -25.86 43.33 -43.36
N HIS A 125 -26.74 42.33 -43.27
CA HIS A 125 -27.99 42.29 -44.03
C HIS A 125 -28.89 43.50 -43.74
N LEU A 126 -29.05 43.87 -42.47
CA LEU A 126 -29.88 45.01 -42.08
C LEU A 126 -29.35 46.34 -42.63
N ARG A 127 -28.02 46.49 -42.73
CA ARG A 127 -27.39 47.69 -43.33
C ARG A 127 -27.64 47.79 -44.83
N LEU A 128 -27.59 46.66 -45.53
CA LEU A 128 -27.86 46.60 -46.97
C LEU A 128 -29.33 46.93 -47.26
N PHE A 129 -30.26 46.41 -46.45
CA PHE A 129 -31.70 46.64 -46.59
C PHE A 129 -32.16 48.06 -46.24
N ARG A 130 -31.36 48.80 -45.47
CA ARG A 130 -31.66 50.19 -45.05
C ARG A 130 -31.04 51.25 -45.97
N SER A 131 -30.33 50.83 -47.01
CA SER A 131 -29.64 51.69 -47.97
C SER A 131 -30.35 51.77 -49.34
N GLU A 132 -31.54 51.18 -49.46
CA GLU A 132 -32.51 51.38 -50.56
C GLU A 132 -33.63 52.33 -50.10
#